data_AF-A0A1I5DK94-F1
#
_entry.id   AF-A0A1I5DK94-F1
#
_cell.length_a   1.000
_cell.length_b   1.000
_cell.length_c   1.000
_cell.angle_alpha   90.00
_cell.angle_beta   90.00
_cell.angle_gamma   90.00
#
_symmetry.space_group_name_H-M   'P 1'
#
loop_
_entity.id
_entity.type
_entity.pdbx_description
1 polymer ?
#
loop_
_entity_poly.entity_id
_entity_poly.type
_entity_poly.pdbx_seq_one_letter_code
_entity_poly.pdbx_strand_id
1 'polypeptide(L)'
;MYRPRPEHDCDQECEFSYSYSYSHEPADGSDRRLPVTVLALRMDGLTKSDDDSEARARSAEATVFLSYADLSDALGLELTRGYGSDRIRALVLTTLGFEVTATTTVSAASGNRVIFKDFKVAGRVALPEAGETLLGQVFAEPIAPRNIPDGLRLRSVTTREQGLTAHFSGKSVTFRRDDARDTSSNGSA
;
A
#
# COMPACT_ATOMS: atom_id res chain seq x y z
N MET A 1 3.40 -31.54 -8.77
CA MET A 1 4.53 -31.60 -7.81
C MET A 1 5.79 -31.29 -8.61
N TYR A 2 6.25 -30.03 -8.59
CA TYR A 2 7.47 -29.60 -9.28
C TYR A 2 8.28 -28.79 -8.27
N ARG A 3 9.50 -29.27 -7.96
CA ARG A 3 10.44 -28.60 -7.06
C ARG A 3 11.58 -28.04 -7.93
N PRO A 4 11.80 -26.72 -7.99
CA PRO A 4 13.07 -26.20 -8.45
C PRO A 4 14.07 -26.20 -7.29
N ARG A 5 15.27 -26.74 -7.54
CA ARG A 5 16.47 -26.53 -6.71
C ARG A 5 17.07 -25.17 -7.07
N PRO A 6 17.49 -24.32 -6.12
CA PRO A 6 18.30 -23.15 -6.42
C PRO A 6 19.77 -23.56 -6.40
N GLU A 7 20.32 -23.92 -7.55
CA GLU A 7 21.76 -23.90 -7.79
C GLU A 7 22.09 -22.57 -8.50
N HIS A 8 22.46 -21.55 -7.71
CA HIS A 8 23.51 -20.57 -7.99
C HIS A 8 23.29 -19.27 -7.20
N ASP A 9 24.41 -18.79 -6.65
CA ASP A 9 24.68 -17.44 -6.15
C ASP A 9 23.89 -16.37 -6.92
N CYS A 10 22.96 -15.67 -6.24
CA CYS A 10 22.16 -14.61 -6.85
C CYS A 10 22.82 -13.24 -6.68
N ASP A 11 23.91 -13.02 -7.41
CA ASP A 11 24.34 -11.66 -7.74
C ASP A 11 23.51 -11.18 -8.93
N GLN A 12 22.63 -10.20 -8.67
CA GLN A 12 21.75 -9.47 -9.60
C GLN A 12 20.37 -10.13 -9.87
N GLU A 13 19.35 -9.46 -9.32
CA GLU A 13 17.93 -9.61 -9.69
C GLU A 13 17.29 -10.96 -9.29
N CYS A 14 17.08 -11.14 -7.98
CA CYS A 14 16.04 -12.05 -7.54
C CYS A 14 14.66 -11.42 -7.82
N GLU A 15 14.07 -11.73 -8.96
CA GLU A 15 12.63 -11.50 -9.18
C GLU A 15 11.85 -12.50 -8.30
N PHE A 16 11.52 -12.07 -7.08
CA PHE A 16 10.60 -12.83 -6.24
C PHE A 16 9.16 -12.61 -6.74
N SER A 17 8.75 -13.44 -7.71
CA SER A 17 7.36 -13.52 -8.16
C SER A 17 6.50 -14.24 -7.11
N TYR A 18 5.91 -13.48 -6.18
CA TYR A 18 4.86 -13.98 -5.29
C TYR A 18 3.51 -13.90 -6.01
N SER A 19 2.94 -15.06 -6.37
CA SER A 19 1.55 -15.16 -6.80
C SER A 19 0.73 -15.68 -5.62
N TYR A 20 -0.26 -14.91 -5.17
CA TYR A 20 -1.22 -15.38 -4.18
C TYR A 20 -2.63 -15.37 -4.76
N SER A 21 -3.32 -16.50 -4.63
CA SER A 21 -4.70 -16.69 -5.04
C SER A 21 -5.64 -16.19 -3.94
N TYR A 22 -6.69 -15.49 -4.37
CA TYR A 22 -7.61 -14.70 -3.55
C TYR A 22 -8.39 -15.51 -2.49
N SER A 23 -8.56 -14.91 -1.31
CA SER A 23 -9.70 -15.15 -0.40
C SER A 23 -10.03 -13.83 0.29
N HIS A 24 -11.23 -13.30 0.04
CA HIS A 24 -11.70 -12.01 0.57
C HIS A 24 -12.39 -12.23 1.91
N GLU A 25 -11.78 -11.79 3.00
CA GLU A 25 -12.44 -11.64 4.30
C GLU A 25 -12.25 -10.19 4.79
N PRO A 26 -13.34 -9.42 4.99
CA PRO A 26 -13.22 -8.08 5.56
C PRO A 26 -12.84 -8.21 7.03
N ALA A 27 -11.63 -7.79 7.38
CA ALA A 27 -11.19 -7.72 8.77
C ALA A 27 -11.72 -6.43 9.41
N ASP A 28 -12.72 -6.58 10.26
CA ASP A 28 -13.09 -5.59 11.28
C ASP A 28 -11.86 -5.25 12.16
N GLY A 29 -11.67 -3.97 12.50
CA GLY A 29 -10.63 -3.50 13.44
C GLY A 29 -9.57 -2.54 12.88
N SER A 30 -9.95 -1.27 12.72
CA SER A 30 -9.17 -0.06 13.08
C SER A 30 -7.76 0.23 12.51
N ASP A 31 -7.40 -0.31 11.34
CA ASP A 31 -6.37 0.31 10.48
C ASP A 31 -6.77 0.09 9.01
N ARG A 32 -7.10 1.16 8.29
CA ARG A 32 -7.39 1.10 6.85
C ARG A 32 -6.11 0.71 6.08
N ARG A 33 -5.97 -0.57 5.79
CA ARG A 33 -4.75 -1.17 5.28
C ARG A 33 -4.94 -1.68 3.86
N LEU A 34 -4.19 -1.14 2.91
CA LEU A 34 -4.25 -1.52 1.50
C LEU A 34 -3.47 -2.81 1.20
N PRO A 35 -4.03 -3.74 0.40
CA PRO A 35 -3.27 -4.85 -0.15
C PRO A 35 -2.18 -4.31 -1.07
N VAL A 36 -0.97 -4.86 -0.97
CA VAL A 36 0.16 -4.50 -1.83
C VAL A 36 0.27 -5.54 -2.93
N THR A 37 0.07 -5.14 -4.20
CA THR A 37 -0.06 -6.09 -5.32
C THR A 37 1.28 -6.54 -5.89
N VAL A 38 2.29 -5.67 -6.04
CA VAL A 38 3.64 -6.06 -6.47
C VAL A 38 4.67 -5.07 -5.91
N LEU A 39 5.75 -5.64 -5.39
CA LEU A 39 6.91 -4.98 -4.82
C LEU A 39 8.06 -5.15 -5.81
N ALA A 40 8.36 -4.12 -6.61
CA ALA A 40 9.63 -4.13 -7.33
C ALA A 40 10.73 -3.92 -6.29
N LEU A 41 11.46 -4.99 -5.97
CA LEU A 41 12.40 -5.02 -4.86
C LEU A 41 13.82 -5.17 -5.40
N ARG A 42 14.68 -4.22 -5.08
CA ARG A 42 16.12 -4.30 -5.31
C ARG A 42 16.81 -4.49 -3.97
N MET A 43 17.69 -5.48 -3.90
CA MET A 43 18.40 -5.84 -2.68
C MET A 43 19.91 -5.90 -2.94
N ASP A 44 20.69 -5.47 -1.96
CA ASP A 44 22.15 -5.58 -1.94
C ASP A 44 22.58 -6.39 -0.71
N GLY A 45 23.60 -7.24 -0.88
CA GLY A 45 24.19 -8.03 0.20
C GLY A 45 23.18 -8.96 0.86
N LEU A 46 22.47 -9.76 0.04
CA LEU A 46 21.49 -10.72 0.52
C LEU A 46 22.18 -11.91 1.18
N THR A 47 21.76 -12.24 2.39
CA THR A 47 22.22 -13.41 3.15
C THR A 47 20.99 -14.14 3.67
N LYS A 48 21.04 -15.47 3.71
CA LYS A 48 19.94 -16.30 4.18
C LYS A 48 20.31 -16.93 5.52
N SER A 49 19.33 -17.09 6.41
CA SER A 49 19.48 -17.89 7.63
C SER A 49 19.66 -19.36 7.26
N ASP A 50 20.41 -20.12 8.07
CA ASP A 50 20.68 -21.55 7.85
C ASP A 50 19.40 -22.41 7.86
N ASP A 51 18.36 -21.95 8.55
CA ASP A 51 17.05 -22.59 8.67
C ASP A 51 16.04 -22.15 7.60
N ASP A 52 16.47 -21.33 6.63
CA ASP A 52 15.64 -20.78 5.56
C ASP A 52 14.43 -19.93 6.00
N SER A 53 14.32 -19.59 7.29
CA SER A 53 13.18 -18.84 7.86
C SER A 53 13.26 -17.33 7.58
N GLU A 54 14.47 -16.81 7.43
CA GLU A 54 14.75 -15.38 7.25
C GLU A 54 15.77 -15.13 6.13
N ALA A 55 15.59 -14.02 5.44
CA ALA A 55 16.61 -13.43 4.57
C ALA A 55 16.93 -12.00 5.02
N ARG A 56 18.21 -11.65 5.01
CA ARG A 56 18.72 -10.34 5.42
C ARG A 56 19.41 -9.67 4.26
N ALA A 57 19.00 -8.45 3.93
CA ALA A 57 19.68 -7.60 2.94
C ALA A 57 20.40 -6.45 3.64
N ARG A 58 21.63 -6.14 3.19
CA ARG A 58 22.39 -4.97 3.66
C ARG A 58 21.65 -3.68 3.34
N SER A 59 21.12 -3.56 2.14
CA SER A 59 20.15 -2.52 1.77
C SER A 59 19.08 -3.06 0.85
N ALA A 60 17.90 -2.44 0.90
CA ALA A 60 16.84 -2.74 -0.03
C ALA A 60 16.09 -1.47 -0.44
N GLU A 61 15.66 -1.44 -1.70
CA GLU A 61 14.77 -0.44 -2.28
C GLU A 61 13.53 -1.15 -2.78
N ALA A 62 12.37 -0.59 -2.50
CA ALA A 62 11.11 -1.20 -2.87
C ALA A 62 10.17 -0.16 -3.48
N THR A 63 9.54 -0.51 -4.59
CA THR A 63 8.48 0.30 -5.18
C THR A 63 7.15 -0.44 -5.08
N VAL A 64 6.16 0.21 -4.49
CA VAL A 64 4.80 -0.29 -4.33
C VAL A 64 3.85 0.55 -5.18
N PHE A 65 2.98 -0.11 -5.93
CA PHE A 65 1.87 0.53 -6.61
C PHE A 65 0.56 0.33 -5.82
N LEU A 66 -0.17 1.41 -5.58
CA LEU A 66 -1.48 1.41 -4.93
C LEU A 66 -2.48 1.96 -5.95
N SER A 67 -3.43 1.13 -6.40
CA SER A 67 -4.38 1.58 -7.42
C SER A 67 -5.39 2.57 -6.84
N TYR A 68 -5.94 3.45 -7.68
CA TYR A 68 -7.06 4.29 -7.24
C TYR A 68 -8.30 3.46 -6.89
N ALA A 69 -8.47 2.28 -7.47
CA ALA A 69 -9.56 1.38 -7.10
C ALA A 69 -9.43 0.91 -5.64
N ASP A 70 -8.27 0.39 -5.25
CA ASP A 70 -8.02 -0.05 -3.87
C ASP A 70 -8.08 1.13 -2.90
N LEU A 71 -7.54 2.30 -3.29
CA LEU A 71 -7.62 3.52 -2.50
C LEU A 71 -9.06 3.99 -2.33
N SER A 72 -9.90 3.87 -3.36
CA SER A 72 -11.30 4.26 -3.33
C SER A 72 -12.11 3.32 -2.45
N ASP A 73 -11.86 2.02 -2.57
CA ASP A 73 -12.52 0.98 -1.77
C ASP A 73 -12.12 1.09 -0.30
N ALA A 74 -10.83 1.32 -0.06
CA ALA A 74 -10.34 1.69 1.25
C ALA A 74 -11.11 2.93 1.71
N LEU A 75 -10.96 4.09 1.03
CA LEU A 75 -11.45 5.41 1.45
C LEU A 75 -12.98 5.58 1.49
N GLY A 76 -13.73 4.71 0.81
CA GLY A 76 -15.17 4.86 0.61
C GLY A 76 -15.53 6.04 -0.29
N LEU A 77 -14.58 6.51 -1.12
CA LEU A 77 -14.71 7.69 -1.98
C LEU A 77 -14.11 7.36 -3.35
N GLU A 78 -14.75 7.79 -4.43
CA GLU A 78 -14.16 7.61 -5.75
C GLU A 78 -12.97 8.56 -5.94
N LEU A 79 -11.78 7.98 -6.11
CA LEU A 79 -10.53 8.72 -6.26
C LEU A 79 -10.00 8.67 -7.69
N THR A 80 -9.47 9.80 -8.13
CA THR A 80 -8.72 9.91 -9.37
C THR A 80 -7.47 10.76 -9.17
N ARG A 81 -6.60 10.79 -10.18
CA ARG A 81 -5.47 11.72 -10.21
C ARG A 81 -5.98 13.17 -10.19
N GLY A 82 -5.34 14.00 -9.36
CA GLY A 82 -5.52 15.44 -9.36
C GLY A 82 -4.47 16.15 -10.24
N TYR A 83 -4.64 17.44 -10.45
CA TYR A 83 -3.63 18.24 -11.17
C TYR A 83 -2.39 18.44 -10.30
N GLY A 84 -1.28 17.82 -10.71
CA GLY A 84 -0.01 17.81 -9.95
C GLY A 84 0.63 16.43 -9.96
N SER A 85 1.85 16.32 -9.45
CA SER A 85 2.54 15.03 -9.23
C SER A 85 2.23 14.44 -7.86
N ASP A 86 1.62 15.20 -6.96
CA ASP A 86 1.34 14.87 -5.56
C ASP A 86 -0.13 15.07 -5.19
N ARG A 87 -1.02 15.34 -6.17
CA ARG A 87 -2.42 15.66 -5.93
C ARG A 87 -3.34 14.53 -6.33
N ILE A 88 -4.29 14.20 -5.47
CA ILE A 88 -5.44 13.35 -5.81
C ILE A 88 -6.73 14.17 -5.72
N ARG A 89 -7.74 13.68 -6.42
CA ARG A 89 -9.08 14.24 -6.44
C ARG A 89 -10.07 13.17 -5.97
N ALA A 90 -11.03 13.55 -5.13
CA ALA A 90 -12.19 12.75 -4.82
C ALA A 90 -13.45 13.35 -5.44
N LEU A 91 -14.26 12.50 -6.05
CA LEU A 91 -15.58 12.86 -6.58
C LEU A 91 -16.64 12.48 -5.55
N VAL A 92 -17.49 13.44 -5.20
CA VAL A 92 -18.55 13.25 -4.21
C VAL A 92 -19.88 13.65 -4.82
N LEU A 93 -20.79 12.68 -4.95
CA LEU A 93 -22.16 12.93 -5.35
C LEU A 93 -22.97 13.40 -4.13
N THR A 94 -23.51 14.60 -4.22
CA THR A 94 -24.41 15.15 -3.20
C THR A 94 -25.82 14.55 -3.32
N THR A 95 -26.61 14.64 -2.26
CA THR A 95 -28.02 14.21 -2.25
C THR A 95 -28.90 14.95 -3.26
N LEU A 96 -28.43 16.09 -3.75
CA LEU A 96 -29.09 16.91 -4.77
C LEU A 96 -28.63 16.57 -6.20
N GLY A 97 -27.80 15.54 -6.38
CA GLY A 97 -27.31 15.09 -7.69
C GLY A 97 -26.19 15.96 -8.27
N PHE A 98 -25.65 16.91 -7.50
CA PHE A 98 -24.48 17.69 -7.91
C PHE A 98 -23.20 17.00 -7.49
N GLU A 99 -22.19 17.06 -8.36
CA GLU A 99 -20.85 16.58 -8.06
C GLU A 99 -20.02 17.69 -7.41
N VAL A 100 -19.38 17.34 -6.30
CA VAL A 100 -18.38 18.15 -5.63
C VAL A 100 -17.03 17.47 -5.78
N THR A 101 -16.01 18.29 -6.06
CA THR A 101 -14.63 17.84 -6.18
C THR A 101 -13.87 18.23 -4.91
N ALA A 102 -13.32 17.25 -4.21
CA ALA A 102 -12.32 17.49 -3.19
C ALA A 102 -10.92 17.21 -3.73
N THR A 103 -9.93 18.01 -3.34
CA THR A 103 -8.53 17.82 -3.73
C THR A 103 -7.64 17.80 -2.50
N THR A 104 -6.62 16.96 -2.51
CA THR A 104 -5.65 16.85 -1.43
C THR A 104 -4.26 16.52 -1.96
N THR A 105 -3.23 16.99 -1.26
CA THR A 105 -1.85 16.56 -1.42
C THR A 105 -1.66 15.19 -0.77
N VAL A 106 -0.87 14.34 -1.40
CA VAL A 106 -0.42 13.06 -0.84
C VAL A 106 1.03 13.21 -0.41
N SER A 107 1.38 12.69 0.76
CA SER A 107 2.76 12.75 1.27
C SER A 107 3.12 11.51 2.07
N ALA A 108 4.42 11.21 2.10
CA ALA A 108 4.98 10.20 3.01
C ALA A 108 5.05 10.76 4.43
N ALA A 109 4.73 9.92 5.42
CA ALA A 109 4.86 10.19 6.84
C ALA A 109 5.68 9.11 7.54
N SER A 110 6.06 9.37 8.79
CA SER A 110 6.71 8.38 9.65
C SER A 110 5.82 7.14 9.85
N GLY A 111 6.46 6.01 10.16
CA GLY A 111 5.75 4.75 10.37
C GLY A 111 5.20 4.11 9.08
N ASN A 112 5.77 4.43 7.91
CA ASN A 112 5.36 3.88 6.60
C ASN A 112 3.91 4.23 6.23
N ARG A 113 3.48 5.44 6.59
CA ARG A 113 2.12 5.90 6.35
C ARG A 113 2.07 6.92 5.22
N VAL A 114 1.02 6.84 4.42
CA VAL A 114 0.63 7.86 3.46
C VAL A 114 -0.36 8.79 4.13
N ILE A 115 -0.10 10.10 4.10
CA ILE A 115 -0.96 11.13 4.68
C ILE A 115 -1.49 12.07 3.61
N PHE A 116 -2.63 12.68 3.91
CA PHE A 116 -3.30 13.63 3.04
C PHE A 116 -3.25 15.03 3.68
N LYS A 117 -2.92 16.06 2.90
CA LYS A 117 -2.75 17.45 3.37
C LYS A 117 -3.37 18.44 2.40
N ASP A 118 -3.53 19.69 2.85
CA ASP A 118 -4.02 20.80 2.03
C ASP A 118 -5.37 20.49 1.37
N PHE A 119 -6.26 19.85 2.13
CA PHE A 119 -7.60 19.50 1.70
C PHE A 119 -8.37 20.76 1.27
N LYS A 120 -8.95 20.71 0.07
CA LYS A 120 -9.75 21.79 -0.50
C LYS A 120 -10.96 21.22 -1.24
N VAL A 121 -12.12 21.84 -1.02
CA VAL A 121 -13.36 21.51 -1.71
C VAL A 121 -13.65 22.57 -2.77
N ALA A 122 -14.03 22.13 -3.96
CA ALA A 122 -14.45 22.99 -5.06
C ALA A 122 -15.66 22.36 -5.76
N GLY A 123 -16.64 23.17 -6.12
CA GLY A 123 -17.86 22.71 -6.78
C GLY A 123 -18.73 23.87 -7.25
N ARG A 124 -19.70 23.57 -8.11
CA ARG A 124 -20.72 24.55 -8.54
C ARG A 124 -21.66 24.92 -7.40
N VAL A 125 -21.85 24.00 -6.46
CA VAL A 125 -22.64 24.16 -5.26
C VAL A 125 -21.70 23.95 -4.08
N ALA A 126 -21.76 24.85 -3.10
CA ALA A 126 -20.98 24.70 -1.87
C ALA A 126 -21.45 23.46 -1.12
N LEU A 127 -20.49 22.64 -0.67
CA LEU A 127 -20.82 21.54 0.21
C LEU A 127 -21.20 22.11 1.58
N PRO A 128 -22.24 21.61 2.26
CA PRO A 128 -22.52 22.03 3.64
C PRO A 128 -21.32 21.78 4.55
N GLU A 129 -21.12 22.63 5.56
CA GLU A 129 -19.99 22.53 6.50
C GLU A 129 -19.85 21.14 7.14
N ALA A 130 -20.98 20.51 7.46
CA ALA A 130 -21.01 19.14 7.97
C ALA A 130 -20.41 18.12 6.97
N GLY A 131 -20.68 18.28 5.67
CA GLY A 131 -20.11 17.44 4.62
C GLY A 131 -18.61 17.68 4.43
N GLU A 132 -18.15 18.92 4.49
CA GLU A 132 -16.73 19.25 4.43
C GLU A 132 -15.97 18.67 5.64
N THR A 133 -16.59 18.73 6.82
CA THR A 133 -16.03 18.16 8.06
C THR A 133 -15.89 16.65 7.96
N LEU A 134 -16.91 15.95 7.45
CA LEU A 134 -16.86 14.49 7.27
C LEU A 134 -15.77 14.09 6.26
N LEU A 135 -15.66 14.79 5.13
CA LEU A 135 -14.58 14.55 4.17
C LEU A 135 -13.21 14.83 4.78
N GLY A 136 -13.08 15.90 5.57
CA GLY A 136 -11.86 16.20 6.31
C GLY A 136 -11.46 15.07 7.27
N GLN A 137 -12.42 14.45 7.96
CA GLN A 137 -12.15 13.30 8.84
C GLN A 137 -11.67 12.07 8.06
N VAL A 138 -12.26 11.80 6.88
CA VAL A 138 -11.82 10.68 6.02
C VAL A 138 -10.35 10.85 5.59
N PHE A 139 -9.94 12.07 5.22
CA PHE A 139 -8.56 12.36 4.83
C PHE A 139 -7.60 12.58 6.01
N ALA A 140 -8.12 12.77 7.22
CA ALA A 140 -7.30 12.89 8.42
C ALA A 140 -6.66 11.55 8.81
N GLU A 141 -7.28 10.43 8.44
CA GLU A 141 -6.77 9.09 8.73
C GLU A 141 -5.66 8.69 7.74
N PRO A 142 -4.43 8.43 8.21
CA PRO A 142 -3.35 7.95 7.35
C PRO A 142 -3.61 6.54 6.84
N ILE A 143 -3.10 6.22 5.66
CA ILE A 143 -3.16 4.87 5.10
C ILE A 143 -1.80 4.19 5.23
N ALA A 144 -1.78 2.95 5.70
CA ALA A 144 -0.58 2.12 5.77
C ALA A 144 -0.65 0.97 4.76
N PRO A 145 0.31 0.87 3.81
CA PRO A 145 0.47 -0.33 3.00
C PRO A 145 0.76 -1.54 3.89
N ARG A 146 0.12 -2.70 3.64
CA ARG A 146 0.41 -3.95 4.37
C ARG A 146 1.77 -4.53 3.97
N ASN A 147 2.27 -5.45 4.80
CA ASN A 147 3.39 -6.35 4.49
C ASN A 147 4.69 -5.61 4.09
N ILE A 148 5.02 -4.55 4.82
CA ILE A 148 6.30 -3.85 4.63
C ILE A 148 7.36 -4.48 5.55
N PRO A 149 8.43 -5.07 4.99
CA PRO A 149 9.53 -5.66 5.76
C PRO A 149 10.15 -4.72 6.80
N ASP A 150 10.59 -5.30 7.91
CA ASP A 150 11.33 -4.59 8.94
C ASP A 150 12.59 -3.94 8.34
N GLY A 151 12.81 -2.66 8.65
CA GLY A 151 13.94 -1.88 8.14
C GLY A 151 13.64 -1.08 6.87
N LEU A 152 12.55 -1.35 6.15
CA LEU A 152 12.10 -0.50 5.04
C LEU A 152 11.34 0.73 5.55
N ARG A 153 11.69 1.89 4.99
CA ARG A 153 11.05 3.17 5.31
C ARG A 153 10.50 3.82 4.06
N LEU A 154 9.24 4.27 4.12
CA LEU A 154 8.63 5.07 3.06
C LEU A 154 9.41 6.39 2.92
N ARG A 155 9.85 6.69 1.70
CA ARG A 155 10.65 7.89 1.37
C ARG A 155 9.84 8.91 0.61
N SER A 156 9.07 8.46 -0.35
CA SER A 156 8.26 9.33 -1.20
C SER A 156 7.02 8.62 -1.69
N VAL A 157 6.02 9.44 -2.05
CA VAL A 157 4.81 8.99 -2.71
C VAL A 157 4.58 9.92 -3.89
N THR A 158 4.32 9.33 -5.06
CA THR A 158 4.07 10.09 -6.29
C THR A 158 2.77 9.60 -6.89
N THR A 159 1.93 10.53 -7.33
CA THR A 159 0.70 10.20 -8.06
C THR A 159 1.02 9.79 -9.49
N ARG A 160 0.26 8.82 -9.98
CA ARG A 160 0.24 8.31 -11.35
C ARG A 160 -1.20 8.39 -11.87
N GLU A 161 -1.37 8.09 -13.16
CA GLU A 161 -2.69 8.12 -13.80
C GLU A 161 -3.66 7.09 -13.19
N GLN A 162 -3.15 5.92 -12.81
CA GLN A 162 -3.96 4.81 -12.32
C GLN A 162 -3.91 4.62 -10.79
N GLY A 163 -3.11 5.43 -10.08
CA GLY A 163 -2.92 5.25 -8.64
C GLY A 163 -1.75 6.04 -8.08
N LEU A 164 -1.16 5.53 -7.01
CA LEU A 164 0.02 6.07 -6.34
C LEU A 164 1.19 5.10 -6.48
N THR A 165 2.40 5.64 -6.58
CA THR A 165 3.64 4.89 -6.43
C THR A 165 4.31 5.32 -5.13
N ALA A 166 4.51 4.38 -4.22
CA ALA A 166 5.19 4.56 -2.95
C ALA A 166 6.59 3.96 -3.00
N HIS A 167 7.62 4.77 -2.73
CA HIS A 167 9.00 4.35 -2.76
C HIS A 167 9.53 4.14 -1.34
N PHE A 168 10.10 2.97 -1.08
CA PHE A 168 10.68 2.56 0.19
C PHE A 168 12.19 2.36 0.05
N SER A 169 12.94 2.68 1.11
CA SER A 169 14.34 2.27 1.20
C SER A 169 14.78 2.04 2.65
N GLY A 170 15.70 1.09 2.82
CA GLY A 170 16.11 0.59 4.12
C GLY A 170 17.52 0.04 4.13
N LYS A 171 18.08 -0.11 5.33
CA LYS A 171 19.33 -0.81 5.61
C LYS A 171 19.05 -1.93 6.60
N SER A 172 19.80 -3.03 6.51
CA SER A 172 19.62 -4.20 7.38
C SER A 172 18.16 -4.68 7.38
N VAL A 173 17.64 -4.89 6.17
CA VAL A 173 16.23 -5.24 5.96
C VAL A 173 16.07 -6.74 6.19
N THR A 174 15.08 -7.12 7.00
CA THR A 174 14.79 -8.52 7.30
C THR A 174 13.49 -8.92 6.62
N PHE A 175 13.58 -9.96 5.80
CA PHE A 175 12.44 -10.60 5.15
C PHE A 175 12.16 -11.89 5.90
N ARG A 176 10.94 -12.00 6.41
CA ARG A 176 10.42 -13.24 6.98
C ARG A 176 9.40 -13.79 6.01
N ARG A 177 9.31 -15.12 5.88
CA ARG A 177 8.08 -15.68 5.36
C ARG A 177 6.99 -15.39 6.38
N ASP A 178 5.89 -14.82 5.94
CA ASP A 178 4.65 -15.02 6.68
C ASP A 178 4.40 -16.52 6.60
N ASP A 179 4.55 -17.22 7.72
CA ASP A 179 4.00 -18.56 7.86
C ASP A 179 2.49 -18.40 7.65
N ALA A 180 2.06 -18.60 6.41
CA ALA A 180 0.69 -18.96 6.14
C ALA A 180 0.42 -20.10 7.11
N ARG A 181 -0.44 -19.82 8.10
CA ARG A 181 -0.83 -20.78 9.11
C ARG A 181 -1.15 -22.09 8.41
N ASP A 182 -0.23 -23.05 8.50
CA ASP A 182 -0.53 -24.45 8.30
C ASP A 182 -1.46 -24.80 9.45
N THR A 183 -2.75 -24.54 9.28
CA THR A 183 -3.80 -25.32 9.91
C THR A 183 -3.77 -26.71 9.29
N SER A 184 -2.68 -27.42 9.52
CA SER A 184 -2.63 -28.86 9.58
C SER A 184 -3.18 -29.28 10.93
N SER A 185 -4.51 -29.24 11.06
CA SER A 185 -5.28 -29.94 12.08
C SER A 185 -6.56 -30.39 11.37
N ASN A 186 -6.93 -31.65 11.27
CA ASN A 186 -6.52 -32.84 12.00
C ASN A 186 -7.07 -34.03 11.19
N GLY A 187 -6.39 -35.17 11.24
CA GLY A 187 -6.89 -36.41 10.65
C GLY A 187 -8.12 -36.96 11.38
N SER A 188 -8.88 -37.75 10.62
CA SER A 188 -9.63 -38.94 11.02
C SER A 188 -10.81 -38.79 12.01
N ALA A 189 -12.00 -38.99 11.47
CA ALA A 189 -12.98 -39.94 12.00
C ALA A 189 -13.57 -40.74 10.84
#